data_AF-A0A1E3PW78-F1
#
_entry.id   AF-A0A1E3PW78-F1
#
_cell.length_a   1.000
_cell.length_b   1.000
_cell.length_c   1.000
_cell.angle_alpha   90.00
_cell.angle_beta   90.00
_cell.angle_gamma   90.00
#
_symmetry.space_group_name_H-M   'P 1'
#
loop_
_entity.id
_entity.type
_entity.pdbx_description
1 polymer ?
#
loop_
_entity_poly.entity_id
_entity_poly.type
_entity_poly.pdbx_seq_one_letter_code
_entity_poly.pdbx_strand_id
1 'polypeptide(L)'
;MVKFDGKNYRKWAMYMEALSVQKNLWDIVSGTGFYDVTNLEDVCVVVKKNSYAYLDFVLTLSDYEPGLLESKDVQHIWRSMEERYKESSLTRQLELVNKLFTWKCKKSENPDKWVQKWCDVLKEFLNMQTDKEDFWKVVMLNNFPEEYAGAITSLGSISDIPIRLIGSKLGE
;
A
#
# COMPACT_ATOMS: atom_id res chain seq x y z
N MET A 1 -6.48 -17.11 7.43
CA MET A 1 -6.28 -15.68 7.73
C MET A 1 -4.92 -15.27 7.17
N VAL A 2 -4.85 -14.17 6.40
CA VAL A 2 -3.60 -13.75 5.73
C VAL A 2 -2.75 -12.96 6.70
N LYS A 3 -1.52 -13.42 6.98
CA LYS A 3 -0.55 -12.64 7.76
C LYS A 3 0.07 -11.54 6.90
N PHE A 4 0.36 -10.40 7.51
CA PHE A 4 1.11 -9.34 6.86
C PHE A 4 2.59 -9.73 6.80
N ASP A 5 3.25 -9.44 5.67
CA ASP A 5 4.67 -9.77 5.44
C ASP A 5 5.53 -8.55 5.05
N GLY A 6 5.00 -7.33 5.25
CA GLY A 6 5.64 -6.08 4.84
C GLY A 6 5.48 -5.73 3.36
N LYS A 7 5.07 -6.68 2.51
CA LYS A 7 4.97 -6.50 1.05
C LYS A 7 3.58 -6.79 0.50
N ASN A 8 2.76 -7.51 1.25
CA ASN A 8 1.45 -7.98 0.82
C ASN A 8 0.29 -7.07 1.25
N TYR A 9 0.54 -5.79 1.57
CA TYR A 9 -0.46 -4.85 2.12
C TYR A 9 -1.80 -4.88 1.37
N ARG A 10 -1.81 -4.77 0.03
CA ARG A 10 -3.04 -4.89 -0.78
C ARG A 10 -3.88 -6.10 -0.39
N LYS A 11 -3.24 -7.28 -0.43
CA LYS A 11 -3.92 -8.55 -0.21
C LYS A 11 -4.39 -8.59 1.23
N TRP A 12 -3.51 -8.29 2.17
CA TRP A 12 -3.83 -8.24 3.60
C TRP A 12 -5.02 -7.30 3.88
N ALA A 13 -4.98 -6.06 3.41
CA ALA A 13 -6.02 -5.05 3.60
C ALA A 13 -7.37 -5.51 3.05
N MET A 14 -7.39 -6.06 1.82
CA MET A 14 -8.61 -6.63 1.22
C MET A 14 -9.20 -7.76 2.08
N TYR A 15 -8.37 -8.65 2.62
CA TYR A 15 -8.83 -9.72 3.52
C TYR A 15 -9.34 -9.18 4.86
N MET A 16 -8.65 -8.18 5.43
CA MET A 16 -9.05 -7.56 6.70
C MET A 16 -10.35 -6.79 6.59
N GLU A 17 -10.56 -6.05 5.49
CA GLU A 17 -11.82 -5.40 5.18
C GLU A 17 -12.95 -6.43 5.05
N ALA A 18 -12.76 -7.46 4.23
CA ALA A 18 -13.76 -8.52 4.06
C ALA A 18 -14.11 -9.22 5.38
N LEU A 19 -13.11 -9.51 6.21
CA LEU A 19 -13.30 -10.11 7.54
C LEU A 19 -14.07 -9.18 8.49
N SER A 20 -13.72 -7.89 8.49
CA SER A 20 -14.35 -6.87 9.34
C SER A 20 -15.80 -6.63 8.93
N VAL A 21 -16.09 -6.62 7.62
CA VAL A 21 -17.46 -6.53 7.09
C VAL A 21 -18.26 -7.77 7.51
N GLN A 22 -17.72 -8.97 7.32
CA GLN A 22 -18.38 -10.22 7.72
C GLN A 22 -18.73 -10.25 9.21
N LYS A 23 -17.86 -9.69 10.07
CA LYS A 23 -18.04 -9.64 11.53
C LYS A 23 -18.81 -8.40 12.03
N ASN A 24 -19.27 -7.53 11.13
CA ASN A 24 -19.92 -6.25 11.46
C ASN A 24 -19.07 -5.33 12.35
N LEU A 25 -17.77 -5.26 12.04
CA LEU A 25 -16.75 -4.45 12.73
C LEU A 25 -16.21 -3.31 11.86
N TRP A 26 -16.51 -3.35 10.54
CA TRP A 26 -15.90 -2.45 9.55
C TRP A 26 -16.13 -0.98 9.86
N ASP A 27 -17.30 -0.63 10.37
CA ASP A 27 -17.67 0.74 10.72
C ASP A 27 -16.77 1.37 11.79
N ILE A 28 -16.20 0.56 12.69
CA ILE A 28 -15.17 0.99 13.65
C ILE A 28 -13.80 1.08 12.96
N VAL A 29 -13.44 0.08 12.16
CA VAL A 29 -12.13 0.01 11.48
C VAL A 29 -11.94 1.15 10.48
N SER A 30 -12.95 1.41 9.65
CA SER A 30 -12.95 2.51 8.67
C SER A 30 -13.20 3.88 9.31
N GLY A 31 -13.83 3.89 10.48
CA GLY A 31 -14.30 5.11 11.14
C GLY A 31 -15.54 5.72 10.52
N THR A 32 -16.32 4.96 9.74
CA THR A 32 -17.57 5.44 9.11
C THR A 32 -18.78 5.25 10.02
N GLY A 33 -18.62 4.63 11.19
CA GLY A 33 -19.69 4.45 12.16
C GLY A 33 -20.09 5.76 12.83
N PHE A 34 -21.39 5.94 13.05
CA PHE A 34 -21.95 7.06 13.79
C PHE A 34 -22.37 6.57 15.17
N TYR A 35 -21.65 7.03 16.20
CA TYR A 35 -21.86 6.63 17.59
C TYR A 35 -21.90 7.88 18.47
N ASP A 36 -22.87 7.94 19.37
CA ASP A 36 -22.94 9.02 20.36
C ASP A 36 -22.08 8.68 21.58
N VAL A 37 -20.99 9.43 21.75
CA VAL A 37 -20.05 9.26 22.87
C VAL A 37 -20.65 9.59 24.24
N THR A 38 -21.82 10.25 24.28
CA THR A 38 -22.56 10.52 25.52
C THR A 38 -23.53 9.41 25.90
N ASN A 39 -23.80 8.48 24.97
CA ASN A 39 -24.63 7.30 25.21
C ASN A 39 -23.76 6.11 25.65
N LEU A 40 -24.03 5.61 26.87
CA LEU A 40 -23.33 4.45 27.44
C LEU A 40 -23.46 3.17 26.59
N GLU A 41 -24.60 2.94 25.94
CA GLU A 41 -24.82 1.76 25.10
C GLU A 41 -23.91 1.80 23.87
N ASP A 42 -23.83 2.95 23.20
CA ASP A 42 -22.96 3.17 22.05
C ASP A 42 -21.48 3.02 22.42
N VAL A 43 -21.07 3.59 23.57
CA VAL A 43 -19.70 3.43 24.08
C VAL A 43 -19.37 1.95 24.31
N CYS A 44 -20.28 1.18 24.93
CA CYS A 44 -20.07 -0.26 25.11
C CYS A 44 -19.97 -1.03 23.78
N VAL A 45 -20.78 -0.67 22.79
CA VAL A 45 -20.73 -1.26 21.44
C VAL A 45 -19.38 -0.97 20.77
N VAL A 46 -18.93 0.29 20.79
CA VAL A 46 -17.65 0.72 20.21
C VAL A 46 -16.49 -0.02 20.86
N VAL A 47 -16.41 -0.04 22.19
CA VAL A 47 -15.33 -0.72 22.92
C VAL A 47 -15.29 -2.22 22.60
N LYS A 48 -16.46 -2.86 22.57
CA LYS A 48 -16.58 -4.29 22.26
C LYS A 48 -16.14 -4.59 20.83
N LYS A 49 -16.65 -3.84 19.85
CA LYS A 49 -16.28 -4.01 18.43
C LYS A 49 -14.81 -3.72 18.18
N ASN A 50 -14.26 -2.64 18.75
CA ASN A 50 -12.83 -2.33 18.68
C ASN A 50 -11.99 -3.49 19.22
N SER A 51 -12.36 -4.05 20.37
CA SER A 51 -11.63 -5.18 20.98
C SER A 51 -11.63 -6.43 20.07
N TYR A 52 -12.76 -6.75 19.44
CA TYR A 52 -12.82 -7.88 18.50
C TYR A 52 -11.98 -7.65 17.24
N ALA A 53 -12.08 -6.46 16.65
CA ALA A 53 -11.25 -6.11 15.50
C ALA A 53 -9.77 -6.15 15.88
N TYR A 54 -9.40 -5.62 17.06
CA TYR A 54 -8.02 -5.56 17.51
C TYR A 54 -7.37 -6.95 17.58
N LEU A 55 -8.10 -7.97 18.02
CA LEU A 55 -7.60 -9.35 18.01
C LEU A 55 -7.25 -9.83 16.60
N ASP A 56 -8.07 -9.52 15.59
CA ASP A 56 -7.77 -9.88 14.20
C ASP A 56 -6.52 -9.17 13.68
N PHE A 57 -6.31 -7.90 14.05
CA PHE A 57 -5.09 -7.16 13.71
C PHE A 57 -3.86 -7.73 14.41
N VAL A 58 -3.94 -8.04 15.70
CA VAL A 58 -2.84 -8.67 16.45
C VAL A 58 -2.40 -9.97 15.78
N LEU A 59 -3.35 -10.83 15.41
CA LEU A 59 -3.05 -12.13 14.82
C LEU A 59 -2.39 -12.03 13.43
N THR A 60 -2.51 -10.89 12.74
CA THR A 60 -1.97 -10.69 11.39
C THR A 60 -0.76 -9.78 11.32
N LEU A 61 -0.57 -8.86 12.28
CA LEU A 61 0.48 -7.84 12.30
C LEU A 61 1.59 -8.06 13.34
N SER A 62 1.40 -8.95 14.33
CA SER A 62 2.31 -9.12 15.48
C SER A 62 3.78 -9.25 15.11
N ASP A 63 4.06 -9.89 13.97
CA ASP A 63 5.41 -10.26 13.56
C ASP A 63 6.13 -9.10 12.85
N TYR A 64 5.41 -8.05 12.42
CA TYR A 64 5.94 -6.97 11.57
C TYR A 64 5.72 -5.56 12.14
N GLU A 65 4.59 -5.31 12.81
CA GLU A 65 4.25 -3.98 13.33
C GLU A 65 3.86 -4.03 14.82
N PRO A 66 4.70 -4.60 15.72
CA PRO A 66 4.35 -4.74 17.12
C PRO A 66 4.13 -3.39 17.83
N GLY A 67 4.89 -2.35 17.47
CA GLY A 67 4.75 -1.01 18.04
C GLY A 67 3.42 -0.33 17.66
N LEU A 68 2.88 -0.61 16.47
CA LEU A 68 1.60 -0.05 16.05
C LEU A 68 0.43 -0.62 16.86
N LEU A 69 0.56 -1.88 17.31
CA LEU A 69 -0.45 -2.57 18.12
C LEU A 69 -0.58 -1.99 19.54
N GLU A 70 0.42 -1.25 20.04
CA GLU A 70 0.37 -0.65 21.38
C GLU A 70 -0.79 0.35 21.55
N SER A 71 -1.21 0.99 20.47
CA SER A 71 -2.32 1.95 20.48
C SER A 71 -3.66 1.32 20.87
N LYS A 72 -3.88 0.03 20.58
CA LYS A 72 -5.14 -0.71 20.76
C LYS A 72 -6.36 -0.07 20.07
N ASP A 73 -6.16 0.96 19.26
CA ASP A 73 -7.17 1.65 18.47
C ASP A 73 -7.09 1.11 17.04
N VAL A 74 -8.08 0.32 16.65
CA VAL A 74 -8.06 -0.36 15.35
C VAL A 74 -8.21 0.61 14.19
N GLN A 75 -8.87 1.75 14.39
CA GLN A 75 -9.00 2.78 13.37
C GLN A 75 -7.65 3.45 13.13
N HIS A 76 -6.93 3.78 14.21
CA HIS A 76 -5.58 4.31 14.12
C HIS A 76 -4.63 3.31 13.44
N ILE A 77 -4.68 2.03 13.84
CA ILE A 77 -3.88 0.97 13.22
C ILE A 77 -4.17 0.88 11.72
N TRP A 78 -5.45 0.84 11.32
CA TRP A 78 -5.83 0.77 9.91
C TRP A 78 -5.31 1.96 9.12
N ARG A 79 -5.52 3.19 9.60
CA ARG A 79 -5.04 4.40 8.93
C ARG A 79 -3.52 4.45 8.80
N SER A 80 -2.79 4.10 9.87
CA SER A 80 -1.32 4.08 9.81
C SER A 80 -0.77 3.02 8.87
N MET A 81 -1.45 1.88 8.74
CA MET A 81 -1.10 0.87 7.73
C MET A 81 -1.40 1.39 6.32
N GLU A 82 -2.52 2.07 6.15
CA GLU A 82 -2.91 2.71 4.89
C GLU A 82 -1.89 3.76 4.45
N GLU A 83 -1.57 4.72 5.31
CA GLU A 83 -0.57 5.76 5.05
C GLU A 83 0.80 5.16 4.70
N ARG A 84 1.28 4.17 5.45
CA ARG A 84 2.63 3.61 5.25
C ARG A 84 2.75 2.68 4.05
N TYR A 85 1.70 1.93 3.73
CA TYR A 85 1.81 0.81 2.80
C TYR A 85 0.87 0.88 1.60
N LYS A 86 -0.16 1.75 1.61
CA LYS A 86 -0.96 2.06 0.42
C LYS A 86 -0.23 3.02 -0.51
N GLU A 87 0.54 3.96 0.05
CA GLU A 87 1.47 4.76 -0.73
C GLU A 87 2.66 3.90 -1.13
N SER A 88 2.53 3.21 -2.27
CA SER A 88 3.70 2.74 -2.99
C SER A 88 4.56 3.94 -3.35
N SER A 89 5.59 4.23 -2.56
CA SER A 89 6.45 5.39 -2.79
C SER A 89 6.91 5.44 -4.25
N LEU A 90 6.83 6.61 -4.87
CA LEU A 90 7.22 6.83 -6.26
C LEU A 90 8.61 6.24 -6.53
N THR A 91 9.54 6.38 -5.58
CA THR A 91 10.87 5.78 -5.61
C THR A 91 10.85 4.27 -5.83
N ARG A 92 10.00 3.53 -5.10
CA ARG A 92 9.89 2.07 -5.24
C ARG A 92 9.22 1.68 -6.55
N GLN A 93 8.23 2.44 -7.00
CA GLN A 93 7.60 2.24 -8.31
C GLN A 93 8.61 2.44 -9.45
N LEU A 94 9.39 3.53 -9.40
CA LEU A 94 10.45 3.83 -10.37
C LEU A 94 11.53 2.75 -10.37
N GLU A 95 11.95 2.26 -9.20
CA GLU A 95 12.95 1.19 -9.12
C GLU A 95 12.45 -0.11 -9.79
N LEU A 96 11.19 -0.49 -9.56
CA LEU A 96 10.59 -1.69 -10.16
C LEU A 96 10.38 -1.53 -11.66
N VAL A 97 9.91 -0.37 -12.13
CA VAL A 97 9.80 -0.06 -13.57
C VAL A 97 11.17 -0.11 -14.22
N ASN A 98 12.17 0.56 -13.63
CA ASN A 98 13.53 0.52 -14.15
C ASN A 98 14.05 -0.91 -14.25
N LYS A 99 13.88 -1.73 -13.21
CA LYS A 99 14.23 -3.17 -13.24
C LYS A 99 13.47 -3.90 -14.35
N LEU A 100 12.16 -3.73 -14.50
CA LEU A 100 11.37 -4.43 -15.51
C LEU A 100 11.79 -4.10 -16.95
N PHE A 101 12.08 -2.83 -17.23
CA PHE A 101 12.35 -2.35 -18.58
C PHE A 101 13.84 -2.38 -18.98
N THR A 102 14.77 -2.40 -18.01
CA THR A 102 16.21 -2.52 -18.31
C THR A 102 16.74 -3.94 -18.23
N TRP A 103 15.98 -4.87 -17.64
CA TRP A 103 16.43 -6.25 -17.48
C TRP A 103 16.43 -7.00 -18.81
N LYS A 104 17.63 -7.33 -19.28
CA LYS A 104 17.86 -8.15 -20.48
C LYS A 104 18.38 -9.53 -20.08
N CYS A 105 17.82 -10.60 -20.67
CA CYS A 105 18.33 -11.96 -20.49
C CYS A 105 19.73 -12.07 -21.08
N LYS A 106 20.72 -12.44 -20.26
CA LYS A 106 22.10 -12.64 -20.74
C LYS A 106 22.23 -14.00 -21.41
N LYS A 107 23.17 -14.13 -22.36
CA LYS A 107 23.45 -15.40 -23.06
C LYS A 107 23.87 -16.55 -22.12
N SER A 108 24.39 -16.23 -20.94
CA SER A 108 24.84 -17.19 -19.92
C SER A 108 23.76 -17.58 -18.91
N GLU A 109 22.57 -16.97 -18.95
CA GLU A 109 21.48 -17.28 -18.03
C GLU A 109 20.55 -18.36 -18.61
N ASN A 110 19.97 -19.17 -17.72
CA ASN A 110 18.91 -20.10 -18.10
C ASN A 110 17.62 -19.29 -18.37
N PRO A 111 17.01 -19.40 -19.57
CA PRO A 111 15.82 -18.63 -19.95
C PRO A 111 14.62 -18.85 -19.02
N ASP A 112 14.35 -20.09 -18.60
CA ASP A 112 13.21 -20.40 -17.73
C ASP A 112 13.35 -19.73 -16.36
N LYS A 113 14.55 -19.80 -15.77
CA LYS A 113 14.87 -19.11 -14.51
C LYS A 113 14.79 -17.59 -14.66
N TRP A 114 15.17 -17.06 -15.83
CA TRP A 114 15.08 -15.63 -16.11
C TRP A 114 13.61 -15.18 -16.19
N VAL A 115 12.78 -15.90 -16.96
CA VAL A 115 11.33 -15.61 -17.08
C VAL A 115 10.66 -15.67 -15.72
N GLN A 116 10.95 -16.68 -14.90
CA GLN A 116 10.37 -16.79 -13.56
C GLN A 116 10.69 -15.56 -12.69
N LYS A 117 11.96 -15.15 -12.65
CA LYS A 117 12.39 -13.96 -11.90
C LYS A 117 11.73 -12.69 -12.43
N TRP A 118 11.61 -12.55 -13.75
CA TRP A 118 10.93 -11.41 -14.36
C TRP A 118 9.44 -11.38 -14.00
N CYS A 119 8.76 -12.53 -14.05
CA CYS A 119 7.38 -12.68 -13.61
C CYS A 119 7.19 -12.35 -12.13
N ASP A 120 8.16 -12.69 -11.27
CA ASP A 120 8.08 -12.38 -9.85
C ASP A 120 8.22 -10.87 -9.58
N VAL A 121 9.09 -10.16 -10.31
CA VAL A 121 9.17 -8.69 -10.27
C VAL A 121 7.91 -8.04 -10.84
N LEU A 122 7.35 -8.58 -11.93
CA LEU A 122 6.07 -8.10 -12.48
C LEU A 122 4.93 -8.27 -11.47
N LYS A 123 4.86 -9.41 -10.78
CA LYS A 123 3.86 -9.63 -9.73
C LYS A 123 4.05 -8.64 -8.58
N GLU A 124 5.28 -8.38 -8.16
CA GLU A 124 5.56 -7.38 -7.11
C GLU A 124 5.04 -6.00 -7.55
N PHE A 125 5.32 -5.61 -8.79
CA PHE A 125 4.83 -4.36 -9.36
C PHE A 125 3.29 -4.30 -9.41
N LEU A 126 2.63 -5.32 -9.96
CA LEU A 126 1.16 -5.39 -10.05
C LEU A 126 0.48 -5.40 -8.67
N ASN A 127 1.15 -5.95 -7.65
CA ASN A 127 0.65 -5.95 -6.29
C ASN A 127 0.67 -4.57 -5.63
N MET A 128 1.44 -3.60 -6.16
CA MET A 128 1.47 -2.22 -5.64
C MET A 128 0.17 -1.44 -5.87
N GLN A 129 -0.78 -1.97 -6.63
CA GLN A 129 -2.05 -1.30 -6.98
C GLN A 129 -1.91 0.03 -7.71
N THR A 130 -0.82 0.27 -8.43
CA THR A 130 -0.70 1.50 -9.22
C THR A 130 -1.91 1.63 -10.17
N ASP A 131 -2.59 2.77 -10.11
CA ASP A 131 -3.64 3.12 -11.05
C ASP A 131 -3.08 3.09 -12.49
N LYS A 132 -3.94 2.90 -13.49
CA LYS A 132 -3.50 2.89 -14.91
C LYS A 132 -2.81 4.19 -15.31
N GLU A 133 -3.30 5.35 -14.85
CA GLU A 133 -2.68 6.63 -15.12
C GLU A 133 -1.34 6.74 -14.39
N ASP A 134 -1.31 6.48 -13.09
CA ASP A 134 -0.09 6.44 -12.28
C ASP A 134 0.98 5.52 -12.87
N PHE A 135 0.60 4.37 -13.43
CA PHE A 135 1.52 3.48 -14.13
C PHE A 135 2.26 4.20 -15.25
N TRP A 136 1.50 4.90 -16.12
CA TRP A 136 2.07 5.64 -17.23
C TRP A 136 2.88 6.84 -16.77
N LYS A 137 2.49 7.50 -15.68
CA LYS A 137 3.29 8.56 -15.04
C LYS A 137 4.65 8.03 -14.60
N VAL A 138 4.71 6.89 -13.90
CA VAL A 138 5.98 6.25 -13.47
C VAL A 138 6.84 5.87 -14.68
N VAL A 139 6.25 5.24 -15.69
CA VAL A 139 6.97 4.87 -16.92
C VAL A 139 7.53 6.12 -17.59
N MET A 140 6.74 7.19 -17.71
CA MET A 140 7.18 8.44 -18.31
C MET A 140 8.35 9.05 -17.52
N LEU A 141 8.21 9.19 -16.20
CA LEU A 141 9.23 9.72 -15.30
C LEU A 141 10.54 8.91 -15.36
N ASN A 142 10.47 7.59 -15.46
CA ASN A 142 11.65 6.74 -15.60
C ASN A 142 12.40 6.93 -16.92
N ASN A 143 11.78 7.57 -17.93
CA ASN A 143 12.41 7.90 -19.21
C ASN A 143 12.97 9.33 -19.26
N PHE A 144 12.84 10.13 -18.19
CA PHE A 144 13.48 11.45 -18.12
C PHE A 144 15.00 11.34 -17.93
N PRO A 145 15.78 12.34 -18.39
CA PRO A 145 17.22 12.39 -18.13
C PRO A 145 17.55 12.39 -16.63
N GLU A 146 18.72 11.86 -16.26
CA GLU A 146 19.19 11.80 -14.87
C GLU A 146 19.24 13.17 -14.17
N GLU A 147 19.39 14.25 -14.94
CA GLU A 147 19.34 15.65 -14.49
C GLU A 147 18.04 15.97 -13.71
N TYR A 148 16.94 15.30 -14.04
CA TYR A 148 15.64 15.48 -13.39
C TYR A 148 15.45 14.57 -12.17
N ALA A 149 16.39 13.66 -11.85
CA ALA A 149 16.21 12.69 -10.77
C ALA A 149 15.88 13.35 -9.43
N GLY A 150 16.52 14.50 -9.11
CA GLY A 150 16.21 15.27 -7.91
C GLY A 150 14.76 15.75 -7.85
N ALA A 151 14.29 16.40 -8.92
CA ALA A 151 12.92 16.91 -9.03
C ALA A 151 11.88 15.79 -9.01
N ILE A 152 12.16 14.66 -9.67
CA ILE A 152 11.30 13.48 -9.68
C ILE A 152 11.15 12.91 -8.26
N THR A 153 12.25 12.81 -7.51
CA THR A 153 12.23 12.26 -6.15
C THR A 153 11.47 13.18 -5.18
N SER A 154 11.46 14.50 -5.41
CA SER A 154 10.70 15.47 -4.62
C SER A 154 9.20 15.51 -4.90
N LEU A 155 8.71 14.86 -5.98
CA LEU A 155 7.28 14.84 -6.30
C LEU A 155 6.42 14.08 -5.27
N GLY A 156 7.01 13.21 -4.45
CA GLY A 156 6.27 12.44 -3.45
C GLY A 156 5.21 11.53 -4.08
N SER A 157 3.92 11.80 -3.83
CA SER A 157 2.80 11.08 -4.44
C SER A 157 2.40 11.71 -5.77
N ILE A 158 2.51 10.94 -6.86
CA ILE A 158 2.11 11.35 -8.22
C ILE A 158 0.63 11.17 -8.50
N SER A 159 -0.10 10.55 -7.56
CA SER A 159 -1.51 10.18 -7.73
C SER A 159 -2.40 11.39 -7.98
N ASP A 160 -2.09 12.53 -7.35
CA ASP A 160 -2.88 13.76 -7.48
C ASP A 160 -2.46 14.65 -8.67
N ILE A 161 -1.40 14.30 -9.39
CA ILE A 161 -0.88 15.09 -10.51
C ILE A 161 -1.35 14.47 -11.82
N PRO A 162 -2.23 15.13 -12.60
CA PRO A 162 -2.59 14.64 -13.94
C PRO A 162 -1.34 14.46 -14.80
N ILE A 163 -1.25 13.37 -15.57
CA ILE A 163 -0.03 13.02 -16.34
C ILE A 163 0.47 14.17 -17.23
N ARG A 164 -0.45 14.93 -17.81
CA ARG A 164 -0.17 16.09 -18.68
C ARG A 164 0.47 17.29 -17.97
N LEU A 165 0.38 17.37 -16.65
CA LEU A 165 0.92 18.47 -15.84
C LEU A 165 2.25 18.15 -15.18
N ILE A 166 2.74 16.90 -15.29
CA ILE A 166 4.01 16.47 -14.68
C ILE A 166 5.18 17.30 -15.19
N GLY A 167 5.24 17.59 -16.50
CA GLY A 167 6.33 18.40 -17.07
C GLY A 167 6.37 19.82 -16.49
N SER A 168 5.22 20.43 -16.22
CA SER A 168 5.14 21.74 -15.56
C SER A 168 5.60 21.66 -14.11
N LYS A 169 5.28 20.56 -13.41
CA LYS A 169 5.69 20.34 -12.01
C LYS A 169 7.18 20.02 -11.84
N LEU A 170 7.82 19.48 -12.86
CA LEU A 170 9.27 19.22 -12.88
C LEU A 170 10.10 20.48 -13.19
N GLY A 171 9.48 21.55 -13.69
CA GLY A 171 10.14 22.81 -14.04
C GLY A 171 9.91 23.95 -13.04
N GLU A 172 9.12 23.73 -11.99
CA GLU A 172 8.99 24.61 -10.81
C GLU A 172 10.15 24.37 -9.83
#